data_AF-A0A480A3M8-F1
#
_entry.id   AF-A0A480A3M8-F1
#
_cell.length_a   1.000
_cell.length_b   1.000
_cell.length_c   1.000
_cell.angle_alpha   90.00
_cell.angle_beta   90.00
_cell.angle_gamma   90.00
#
_symmetry.space_group_name_H-M   'P 1'
#
loop_
_entity.id
_entity.type
_entity.pdbx_description
1 polymer ?
#
loop_
_entity_poly.entity_id
_entity_poly.type
_entity_poly.pdbx_seq_one_letter_code
_entity_poly.pdbx_strand_id
1 'polypeptide(L)'
;MSKPAARITDNVAHPLPPVLTGGPGSHNVLIGNLPAWRGIPAAAVAALQSAKQASDTAIQAAEAATKAAAGTPGAPAALAAEQAAKATASATMSSMISAAAASSPPGMADIHQCATPLPVPPHGPGVVIDGSKTVLINGLPACRMGDTILEALGPTNKIVKGEMTVLIGG
;
A
#
# COMPACT_ATOMS: atom_id res chain seq x y z
N MET A 1 -1.40 -21.03 -8.71
CA MET A 1 -0.33 -21.75 -7.98
C MET A 1 -0.32 -21.24 -6.54
N SER A 2 -0.06 -22.09 -5.56
CA SER A 2 0.05 -21.64 -4.16
C SER A 2 1.35 -20.88 -3.94
N LYS A 3 1.35 -19.94 -2.99
CA LYS A 3 2.50 -19.12 -2.61
C LYS A 3 2.64 -19.06 -1.08
N PRO A 4 3.84 -18.82 -0.54
CA PRO A 4 4.05 -18.61 0.90
C PRO A 4 3.10 -17.56 1.47
N ALA A 5 2.43 -17.87 2.57
CA ALA A 5 1.47 -16.99 3.22
C ALA A 5 2.16 -15.79 3.88
N ALA A 6 1.59 -14.59 3.74
CA ALA A 6 2.13 -13.38 4.33
C ALA A 6 1.55 -13.11 5.72
N ARG A 7 2.35 -12.45 6.55
CA ARG A 7 2.09 -12.18 7.97
C ARG A 7 2.66 -10.83 8.37
N ILE A 8 2.26 -10.34 9.53
CA ILE A 8 2.96 -9.21 10.14
C ILE A 8 4.47 -9.49 10.21
N THR A 9 5.29 -8.46 10.00
CA THR A 9 6.76 -8.50 9.94
C THR A 9 7.42 -9.25 8.77
N ASP A 10 6.66 -9.85 7.86
CA ASP A 10 7.25 -10.38 6.62
C ASP A 10 7.78 -9.23 5.75
N ASN A 11 8.89 -9.47 5.05
CA ASN A 11 9.59 -8.43 4.29
C ASN A 11 8.74 -7.86 3.15
N VAL A 12 8.90 -6.56 2.93
CA VAL A 12 8.37 -5.84 1.76
C VAL A 12 9.52 -5.27 0.92
N ALA A 13 9.24 -4.93 -0.34
CA ALA A 13 10.26 -4.44 -1.28
C ALA A 13 10.72 -3.02 -0.95
N HIS A 14 9.86 -2.21 -0.33
CA HIS A 14 10.22 -0.86 0.09
C HIS A 14 11.09 -0.89 1.35
N PRO A 15 12.08 0.01 1.48
CA PRO A 15 13.12 -0.13 2.49
C PRO A 15 12.72 0.35 3.88
N LEU A 16 11.67 1.16 4.02
CA LEU A 16 11.36 1.83 5.28
C LEU A 16 9.85 1.77 5.63
N PRO A 17 9.44 0.97 6.62
CA PRO A 17 10.20 -0.17 7.18
C PRO A 17 10.29 -1.32 6.16
N PRO A 18 11.33 -2.17 6.20
CA PRO A 18 11.53 -3.25 5.21
C PRO A 18 10.63 -4.46 5.46
N VAL A 19 9.55 -4.29 6.21
CA VAL A 19 8.62 -5.34 6.65
C VAL A 19 7.20 -4.82 6.75
N LEU A 20 6.22 -5.72 6.71
CA LEU A 20 4.83 -5.44 7.02
C LEU A 20 4.70 -4.96 8.48
N THR A 21 4.10 -3.80 8.67
CA THR A 21 3.96 -3.06 9.93
C THR A 21 2.60 -2.38 10.00
N GLY A 22 2.20 -1.89 11.17
CA GLY A 22 0.87 -1.30 11.36
C GLY A 22 -0.07 -2.37 11.90
N GLY A 23 -0.90 -2.97 11.04
CA GLY A 23 -1.78 -4.06 11.42
C GLY A 23 -3.24 -3.81 11.05
N PRO A 24 -4.20 -4.46 11.74
CA PRO A 24 -4.05 -5.16 13.02
C PRO A 24 -3.46 -6.58 12.92
N GLY A 25 -3.38 -7.16 11.71
CA GLY A 25 -3.18 -8.59 11.52
C GLY A 25 -4.41 -9.39 11.93
N SER A 26 -4.46 -10.68 11.60
CA SER A 26 -5.48 -11.56 12.15
C SER A 26 -5.32 -11.73 13.66
N HIS A 27 -6.42 -11.58 14.41
CA HIS A 27 -6.43 -11.69 15.87
C HIS A 27 -6.45 -13.14 16.38
N ASN A 28 -6.72 -14.12 15.50
CA ASN A 28 -6.87 -15.53 15.90
C ASN A 28 -6.30 -16.54 14.89
N VAL A 29 -5.92 -16.13 13.68
CA VAL A 29 -5.21 -16.98 12.73
C VAL A 29 -3.75 -16.57 12.72
N LEU A 30 -2.94 -17.42 13.34
CA LEU A 30 -1.49 -17.29 13.33
C LEU A 30 -0.89 -18.22 12.28
N ILE A 31 0.07 -17.73 11.52
CA ILE A 31 0.86 -18.51 10.56
C ILE A 31 2.31 -18.45 11.04
N GLY A 32 2.93 -19.60 11.31
CA GLY A 32 4.25 -19.64 11.95
C GLY A 32 4.38 -18.70 13.17
N ASN A 33 3.37 -18.73 14.04
CA ASN A 33 3.27 -17.94 15.28
C ASN A 33 3.14 -16.41 15.13
N LEU A 34 2.90 -15.89 13.92
CA LEU A 34 2.63 -14.47 13.68
C LEU A 34 1.23 -14.26 13.08
N PRO A 35 0.53 -13.16 13.43
CA PRO A 35 -0.74 -12.77 12.81
C PRO A 35 -0.69 -12.83 11.28
N ALA A 36 -1.60 -13.59 10.68
CA ALA A 36 -1.73 -13.64 9.22
C ALA A 36 -2.17 -12.29 8.66
N TRP A 37 -1.65 -11.93 7.48
CA TRP A 37 -1.95 -10.66 6.82
C TRP A 37 -3.12 -10.80 5.84
N ARG A 38 -4.02 -9.82 5.85
CA ARG A 38 -5.31 -9.82 5.16
C ARG A 38 -5.44 -8.59 4.27
N GLY A 39 -5.79 -8.83 3.01
CA GLY A 39 -5.98 -7.80 2.00
C GLY A 39 -7.41 -7.28 1.97
N ILE A 40 -7.63 -6.22 1.19
CA ILE A 40 -8.98 -5.69 0.98
C ILE A 40 -9.78 -6.58 0.01
N PRO A 41 -11.13 -6.61 0.11
CA PRO A 41 -11.98 -7.29 -0.85
C PRO A 41 -11.83 -6.71 -2.27
N ALA A 42 -11.95 -7.58 -3.27
CA ALA A 42 -11.82 -7.21 -4.69
C ALA A 42 -12.74 -6.04 -5.11
N ALA A 43 -13.91 -5.90 -4.48
CA ALA A 43 -14.85 -4.82 -4.74
C ALA A 43 -14.29 -3.41 -4.44
N ALA A 44 -13.36 -3.28 -3.49
CA ALA A 44 -12.76 -1.99 -3.12
C ALA A 44 -11.53 -1.64 -3.97
N VAL A 45 -10.96 -2.60 -4.70
CA VAL A 45 -9.67 -2.46 -5.39
C VAL A 45 -9.74 -1.47 -6.56
N ALA A 46 -10.77 -1.54 -7.39
CA ALA A 46 -10.87 -0.72 -8.60
C ALA A 46 -10.93 0.78 -8.30
N ALA A 47 -11.62 1.17 -7.22
CA ALA A 47 -11.74 2.55 -6.78
C ALA A 47 -10.37 3.10 -6.30
N LEU A 48 -9.63 2.32 -5.51
CA LEU A 48 -8.29 2.70 -5.06
C LEU A 48 -7.30 2.81 -6.21
N GLN A 49 -7.32 1.86 -7.15
CA GLN A 49 -6.42 1.89 -8.31
C GLN A 49 -6.70 3.10 -9.21
N SER A 50 -7.97 3.41 -9.45
CA SER A 50 -8.36 4.59 -10.25
C SER A 50 -7.91 5.89 -9.58
N ALA A 51 -8.12 6.00 -8.26
CA ALA A 51 -7.68 7.16 -7.49
C ALA A 51 -6.15 7.30 -7.47
N LYS A 52 -5.43 6.18 -7.28
CA LYS A 52 -3.96 6.17 -7.30
C LYS A 52 -3.41 6.60 -8.65
N GLN A 53 -4.00 6.13 -9.75
CA GLN A 53 -3.59 6.54 -11.10
C GLN A 53 -3.79 8.04 -11.32
N ALA A 54 -4.90 8.61 -10.85
CA ALA A 54 -5.15 10.05 -10.93
C ALA A 54 -4.13 10.85 -10.09
N SER A 55 -3.87 10.43 -8.85
CA SER A 55 -2.85 11.02 -7.98
C SER A 55 -1.46 10.96 -8.60
N ASP A 56 -1.06 9.81 -9.15
CA ASP A 56 0.26 9.63 -9.77
C ASP A 56 0.45 10.51 -11.00
N THR A 57 -0.59 10.63 -11.83
CA THR A 57 -0.57 11.51 -13.01
C THR A 57 -0.39 12.98 -12.60
N ALA A 58 -1.10 13.42 -11.56
CA ALA A 58 -0.99 14.79 -11.05
C ALA A 58 0.41 15.07 -10.45
N ILE A 59 0.97 14.13 -9.69
CA ILE A 59 2.32 14.25 -9.13
C ILE A 59 3.37 14.29 -10.23
N GLN A 60 3.30 13.38 -11.20
CA GLN A 60 4.26 13.34 -12.32
C GLN A 60 4.24 14.63 -13.13
N ALA A 61 3.06 15.21 -13.37
CA ALA A 61 2.93 16.50 -14.04
C ALA A 61 3.60 17.63 -13.23
N ALA A 62 3.42 17.64 -11.91
CA ALA A 62 4.04 18.66 -11.05
C ALA A 62 5.56 18.49 -10.93
N GLU A 63 6.06 17.26 -10.82
CA GLU A 63 7.51 16.95 -10.82
C GLU A 63 8.16 17.34 -12.15
N ALA A 64 7.47 17.10 -13.28
CA ALA A 64 7.94 17.54 -14.59
C ALA A 64 7.99 19.07 -14.68
N ALA A 65 7.01 19.78 -14.12
CA ALA A 65 7.01 21.23 -14.07
C ALA A 65 8.17 21.79 -13.22
N THR A 66 8.43 21.22 -12.04
CA THR A 66 9.59 21.57 -11.22
C THR A 66 10.89 21.35 -11.97
N LYS A 67 11.03 20.19 -12.64
CA LYS A 67 12.21 19.88 -13.44
C LYS A 67 12.40 20.87 -14.58
N ALA A 68 11.33 21.29 -15.26
CA ALA A 68 11.38 22.26 -16.34
C ALA A 68 11.72 23.68 -15.85
N ALA A 69 11.29 24.05 -14.65
CA ALA A 69 11.57 25.35 -14.05
C ALA A 69 12.97 25.46 -13.41
N ALA A 70 13.74 24.36 -13.35
CA ALA A 70 15.04 24.33 -12.70
C ALA A 70 16.00 25.40 -13.26
N GLY A 71 16.63 26.17 -12.37
CA GLY A 71 17.53 27.27 -12.74
C GLY A 71 16.84 28.57 -13.18
N THR A 72 15.50 28.61 -13.23
CA THR A 72 14.74 29.83 -13.52
C THR A 72 14.27 30.50 -12.22
N PRO A 73 13.91 31.80 -12.25
CA PRO A 73 13.24 32.47 -11.13
C PRO A 73 11.92 31.80 -10.70
N GLY A 74 11.30 31.01 -11.59
CA GLY A 74 10.05 30.28 -11.31
C GLY A 74 10.23 28.96 -10.54
N ALA A 75 11.48 28.49 -10.35
CA ALA A 75 11.74 27.21 -9.68
C ALA A 75 11.10 27.08 -8.28
N PRO A 76 11.11 28.10 -7.40
CA PRO A 76 10.48 28.00 -6.08
C PRO A 76 8.96 27.82 -6.16
N ALA A 77 8.29 28.48 -7.10
CA ALA A 77 6.84 28.38 -7.28
C ALA A 77 6.45 27.00 -7.83
N ALA A 78 7.21 26.46 -8.78
CA ALA A 78 6.99 25.11 -9.31
C ALA A 78 7.16 24.05 -8.22
N LEU A 79 8.23 24.16 -7.41
CA LEU A 79 8.46 23.26 -6.28
C LEU A 79 7.33 23.35 -5.23
N ALA A 80 6.86 24.55 -4.91
CA ALA A 80 5.73 24.72 -3.99
C ALA A 80 4.45 24.05 -4.52
N ALA A 81 4.18 24.15 -5.82
CA ALA A 81 3.05 23.48 -6.46
C ALA A 81 3.20 21.96 -6.46
N GLU A 82 4.40 21.43 -6.70
CA GLU A 82 4.70 20.00 -6.58
C GLU A 82 4.46 19.48 -5.16
N GLN A 83 4.96 20.19 -4.14
CA GLN A 83 4.77 19.79 -2.75
C GLN A 83 3.28 19.84 -2.35
N ALA A 84 2.53 20.82 -2.83
CA ALA A 84 1.08 20.88 -2.64
C ALA A 84 0.37 19.69 -3.30
N ALA A 85 0.72 19.34 -4.53
CA ALA A 85 0.15 18.19 -5.24
C ALA A 85 0.42 16.87 -4.49
N LYS A 86 1.65 16.67 -4.01
CA LYS A 86 2.02 15.50 -3.21
C LYS A 86 1.28 15.44 -1.87
N ALA A 87 1.14 16.57 -1.18
CA ALA A 87 0.40 16.64 0.09
C ALA A 87 -1.08 16.32 -0.09
N THR A 88 -1.73 16.88 -1.12
CA THR A 88 -3.14 16.59 -1.46
C THR A 88 -3.32 15.11 -1.80
N ALA A 89 -2.47 14.56 -2.69
CA ALA A 89 -2.54 13.15 -3.06
C ALA A 89 -2.34 12.23 -1.85
N SER A 90 -1.36 12.51 -0.99
CA SER A 90 -1.13 11.77 0.25
C SER A 90 -2.36 11.76 1.15
N ALA A 91 -2.97 12.92 1.39
CA ALA A 91 -4.15 13.04 2.25
C ALA A 91 -5.37 12.30 1.67
N THR A 92 -5.65 12.50 0.38
CA THR A 92 -6.77 11.85 -0.31
C THR A 92 -6.61 10.33 -0.31
N MET A 93 -5.47 9.83 -0.74
CA MET A 93 -5.24 8.38 -0.82
C MET A 93 -5.19 7.74 0.57
N SER A 94 -4.58 8.39 1.57
CA SER A 94 -4.56 7.88 2.95
C SER A 94 -5.97 7.71 3.53
N SER A 95 -6.85 8.67 3.27
CA SER A 95 -8.26 8.58 3.67
C SER A 95 -8.96 7.42 2.97
N MET A 96 -8.79 7.28 1.66
CA MET A 96 -9.42 6.19 0.89
C MET A 96 -8.92 4.81 1.32
N ILE A 97 -7.62 4.66 1.56
CA ILE A 97 -7.00 3.41 2.02
C ILE A 97 -7.54 3.02 3.39
N SER A 98 -7.58 3.98 4.32
CA SER A 98 -8.13 3.76 5.66
C SER A 98 -9.61 3.36 5.61
N ALA A 99 -10.39 4.02 4.75
CA ALA A 99 -11.81 3.69 4.56
C ALA A 99 -12.01 2.30 3.93
N ALA A 100 -11.22 1.94 2.92
CA ALA A 100 -11.27 0.62 2.28
C ALA A 100 -10.94 -0.51 3.27
N ALA A 101 -9.91 -0.30 4.11
CA ALA A 101 -9.54 -1.25 5.14
C ALA A 101 -10.66 -1.39 6.20
N ALA A 102 -11.19 -0.26 6.70
CA ALA A 102 -12.22 -0.25 7.73
C ALA A 102 -13.57 -0.80 7.25
N SER A 103 -13.93 -0.62 5.98
CA SER A 103 -15.19 -1.09 5.39
C SER A 103 -15.15 -2.53 4.89
N SER A 104 -14.03 -3.23 5.08
CA SER A 104 -13.90 -4.64 4.70
C SER A 104 -14.72 -5.53 5.66
N PRO A 105 -15.69 -6.35 5.20
CA PRO A 105 -16.44 -7.26 6.07
C PRO A 105 -15.75 -8.64 6.16
N PRO A 106 -15.91 -9.40 7.26
CA PRO A 106 -16.54 -9.07 8.54
C PRO A 106 -15.65 -8.27 9.51
N GLY A 107 -14.49 -7.78 9.09
CA GLY A 107 -13.60 -6.98 9.93
C GLY A 107 -12.52 -6.27 9.13
N MET A 108 -11.74 -5.41 9.78
CA MET A 108 -10.79 -4.52 9.12
C MET A 108 -9.65 -5.27 8.40
N ALA A 109 -9.35 -4.90 7.16
CA ALA A 109 -8.17 -5.37 6.43
C ALA A 109 -6.89 -4.73 6.97
N ASP A 110 -5.73 -5.35 6.70
CA ASP A 110 -4.47 -4.92 7.30
C ASP A 110 -3.82 -3.79 6.49
N ILE A 111 -3.35 -2.76 7.20
CA ILE A 111 -2.70 -1.59 6.62
C ILE A 111 -1.20 -1.65 6.95
N HIS A 112 -0.38 -1.60 5.90
CA HIS A 112 1.06 -1.38 5.98
C HIS A 112 1.35 0.12 6.12
N GLN A 113 2.20 0.52 7.06
CA GLN A 113 2.67 1.90 7.17
C GLN A 113 4.05 2.03 6.53
N CYS A 114 4.11 2.61 5.34
CA CYS A 114 5.36 2.85 4.62
C CYS A 114 5.86 4.27 4.89
N ALA A 115 7.08 4.37 5.41
CA ALA A 115 7.77 5.63 5.69
C ALA A 115 8.83 5.96 4.63
N THR A 116 8.91 5.20 3.52
CA THR A 116 9.80 5.49 2.40
C THR A 116 9.48 6.88 1.83
N PRO A 117 10.45 7.81 1.75
CA PRO A 117 10.18 9.17 1.28
C PRO A 117 9.94 9.27 -0.23
N LEU A 118 9.04 10.18 -0.65
CA LEU A 118 8.95 10.70 -2.01
C LEU A 118 9.42 12.17 -2.06
N PRO A 119 10.74 12.37 -1.95
CA PRO A 119 11.40 13.40 -1.11
C PRO A 119 10.67 13.79 0.19
N VAL A 120 9.46 14.35 0.13
CA VAL A 120 8.46 14.54 1.20
C VAL A 120 7.10 14.71 0.49
N PRO A 121 5.97 14.20 1.02
CA PRO A 121 5.80 13.35 2.19
C PRO A 121 6.15 11.87 1.93
N PRO A 122 6.20 11.02 2.97
CA PRO A 122 6.38 9.58 2.81
C PRO A 122 5.24 8.90 2.05
N HIS A 123 5.49 7.66 1.60
CA HIS A 123 4.51 6.83 0.89
C HIS A 123 3.19 6.66 1.65
N GLY A 124 3.25 6.53 2.98
CA GLY A 124 2.08 6.51 3.84
C GLY A 124 1.43 5.12 3.98
N PRO A 125 0.12 5.06 4.31
CA PRO A 125 -0.58 3.80 4.50
C PRO A 125 -0.73 3.05 3.17
N GLY A 126 -0.75 1.73 3.23
CA GLY A 126 -1.00 0.87 2.08
C GLY A 126 -1.76 -0.39 2.43
N VAL A 127 -2.54 -0.91 1.47
CA VAL A 127 -3.32 -2.14 1.61
C VAL A 127 -2.96 -3.13 0.52
N VAL A 128 -3.11 -4.42 0.80
CA VAL A 128 -2.94 -5.46 -0.21
C VAL A 128 -4.17 -5.52 -1.10
N ILE A 129 -3.98 -5.41 -2.42
CA ILE A 129 -5.05 -5.27 -3.41
C ILE A 129 -5.29 -6.51 -4.28
N ASP A 130 -4.44 -7.52 -4.18
CA ASP A 130 -4.44 -8.72 -5.02
C ASP A 130 -4.19 -10.00 -4.20
N GLY A 131 -4.68 -10.01 -2.96
CA GLY A 131 -4.70 -11.18 -2.08
C GLY A 131 -5.44 -12.39 -2.69
N SER A 132 -5.46 -13.51 -1.97
CA SER A 132 -6.08 -14.75 -2.44
C SER A 132 -7.56 -14.57 -2.79
N LYS A 133 -7.97 -15.09 -3.96
CA LYS A 133 -9.37 -15.09 -4.39
C LYS A 133 -10.20 -16.22 -3.80
N THR A 134 -9.53 -17.22 -3.20
CA THR A 134 -10.18 -18.47 -2.76
C THR A 134 -9.93 -18.79 -1.29
N VAL A 135 -8.93 -18.18 -0.66
CA VAL A 135 -8.61 -18.40 0.75
C VAL A 135 -8.86 -17.11 1.51
N LEU A 136 -9.76 -17.18 2.47
CA LEU A 136 -10.12 -16.07 3.33
C LEU A 136 -9.62 -16.32 4.75
N ILE A 137 -9.06 -15.29 5.38
CA ILE A 137 -8.71 -15.26 6.81
C ILE A 137 -9.55 -14.18 7.46
N ASN A 138 -10.34 -14.57 8.46
CA ASN A 138 -11.39 -13.73 9.05
C ASN A 138 -12.32 -13.12 7.98
N GLY A 139 -12.65 -13.89 6.94
CA GLY A 139 -13.51 -13.45 5.84
C GLY A 139 -12.86 -12.49 4.83
N LEU A 140 -11.57 -12.16 4.99
CA LEU A 140 -10.83 -11.29 4.08
C LEU A 140 -9.78 -12.06 3.26
N PRO A 141 -9.44 -11.62 2.03
CA PRO A 141 -8.41 -12.23 1.21
C PRO A 141 -7.10 -12.46 1.97
N ALA A 142 -6.64 -13.70 2.04
CA ALA A 142 -5.36 -14.02 2.66
C ALA A 142 -4.20 -13.54 1.77
N CYS A 143 -3.23 -12.83 2.35
CA CYS A 143 -2.09 -12.30 1.61
C CYS A 143 -0.95 -13.32 1.50
N ARG A 144 -0.11 -13.13 0.49
CA ARG A 144 0.97 -14.05 0.10
C ARG A 144 2.20 -13.27 -0.33
N MET A 145 3.32 -13.97 -0.36
CA MET A 145 4.51 -13.51 -1.07
C MET A 145 4.18 -13.17 -2.53
N GLY A 146 4.60 -12.00 -2.97
CA GLY A 146 4.39 -11.45 -4.30
C GLY A 146 3.10 -10.64 -4.46
N ASP A 147 2.24 -10.60 -3.45
CA ASP A 147 1.06 -9.73 -3.48
C ASP A 147 1.48 -8.25 -3.38
N THR A 148 0.68 -7.40 -4.01
CA THR A 148 0.85 -5.97 -4.21
C THR A 148 0.27 -5.17 -3.06
N ILE A 149 1.11 -4.30 -2.47
CA ILE A 149 0.66 -3.27 -1.54
C ILE A 149 0.50 -1.98 -2.33
N LEU A 150 -0.73 -1.45 -2.39
CA LEU A 150 -1.03 -0.13 -2.92
C LEU A 150 -0.93 0.87 -1.79
N GLU A 151 0.10 1.72 -1.85
CA GLU A 151 0.40 2.77 -0.88
C GLU A 151 -0.18 4.11 -1.33
N ALA A 152 -0.37 5.03 -0.38
CA ALA A 152 -0.98 6.33 -0.67
C ALA A 152 -0.16 7.15 -1.69
N LEU A 153 1.15 7.07 -1.60
CA LEU A 153 2.11 7.66 -2.52
C LEU A 153 3.19 6.65 -2.92
N GLY A 154 4.00 7.02 -3.90
CA GLY A 154 5.16 6.26 -4.31
C GLY A 154 4.87 5.13 -5.31
N PRO A 155 5.92 4.45 -5.80
CA PRO A 155 5.78 3.31 -6.69
C PRO A 155 5.12 2.12 -5.96
N THR A 156 4.71 1.12 -6.71
CA THR A 156 4.12 -0.10 -6.16
C THR A 156 5.08 -0.81 -5.19
N ASN A 157 4.57 -1.23 -4.02
CA ASN A 157 5.28 -2.11 -3.08
C ASN A 157 4.81 -3.57 -3.24
N LYS A 158 5.64 -4.51 -2.79
CA LYS A 158 5.43 -5.95 -2.89
C LYS A 158 5.82 -6.63 -1.59
N ILE A 159 5.04 -7.63 -1.19
CA ILE A 159 5.46 -8.57 -0.15
C ILE A 159 6.52 -9.49 -0.77
N VAL A 160 7.74 -9.49 -0.23
CA VAL A 160 8.87 -10.25 -0.80
C VAL A 160 9.25 -11.49 0.02
N LYS A 161 8.60 -11.70 1.16
CA LYS A 161 8.77 -12.89 1.99
C LYS A 161 7.42 -13.34 2.55
N GLY A 162 7.30 -14.63 2.83
CA GLY A 162 6.16 -15.21 3.55
C GLY A 162 6.62 -16.43 4.35
N GLU A 163 5.67 -17.12 4.98
CA GLU A 163 5.92 -18.39 5.66
C GLU A 163 6.03 -19.53 4.64
N MET A 164 7.26 -20.03 4.44
CA MET A 164 7.56 -21.03 3.39
C MET A 164 6.89 -22.39 3.64
N THR A 165 6.50 -22.68 4.88
CA THR A 165 5.81 -23.94 5.23
C THR A 165 4.28 -23.87 5.10
N VAL A 166 3.72 -22.67 4.91
CA VAL A 166 2.27 -22.47 4.76
C VAL A 166 1.98 -21.85 3.40
N LEU A 167 1.40 -22.63 2.50
CA LEU A 167 1.15 -22.23 1.13
C LEU A 167 -0.33 -21.93 0.90
N ILE A 168 -0.64 -20.71 0.44
CA ILE A 168 -1.99 -20.23 0.15
C ILE A 168 -2.20 -20.12 -1.36
N GLY A 169 -3.28 -20.71 -1.87
CA GLY A 169 -3.69 -20.71 -3.27
C GLY A 169 -4.45 -19.47 -3.72
N GLY A 170 -5.06 -19.58 -4.91
CA GLY A 170 -5.95 -18.55 -5.52
C GLY A 170 -5.20 -17.36 -6.05
#